data_AF-A0A1E3BI01-F1
#
_entry.id   AF-A0A1E3BI01-F1
#
_cell.length_a   1.000
_cell.length_b   1.000
_cell.length_c   1.000
_cell.angle_alpha   90.00
_cell.angle_beta   90.00
_cell.angle_gamma   90.00
#
_symmetry.space_group_name_H-M   'P 1'
#
loop_
_entity.id
_entity.type
_entity.pdbx_description
1 polymer ?
#
loop_
_entity_poly.entity_id
_entity_poly.type
_entity_poly.pdbx_seq_one_letter_code
_entity_poly.pdbx_strand_id
1 'polypeptide(L)'
;MTLFHPSVMKFISVLIKVEMPQTELYLFDKDCLVLPPTLKQSLPSDIVQAFNNARWAASHALQYIKVVERNYNKRFNAMCPLNNPELALNHIGSVSRLLGRRNRNNTNFSNFDPTLAPAAKLDPSTIKLTVDQRTYDEYAKKYIELLEGFLENPYRLWLEAKADVESRVANANFDEMQYSYWHRFWDLTFLVEMQKWEGRLQGLILPSWEEVMDDLRRIVLECVDSPHSVLKDTYDRSGILWKEK
;
A
#
# COMPACT_ATOMS: atom_id res chain seq x y z
N MET A 1 6.04 -14.13 18.27
CA MET A 1 4.95 -15.04 17.87
C MET A 1 4.63 -14.70 16.42
N THR A 2 4.82 -15.63 15.49
CA THR A 2 4.67 -15.38 14.05
C THR A 2 3.21 -15.05 13.73
N LEU A 3 2.93 -13.79 13.39
CA LEU A 3 1.60 -13.23 13.12
C LEU A 3 0.99 -13.65 11.77
N PHE A 4 1.64 -14.56 11.05
CA PHE A 4 1.21 -14.95 9.71
C PHE A 4 1.12 -16.47 9.59
N HIS A 5 0.05 -16.93 8.95
CA HIS A 5 -0.10 -18.31 8.53
C HIS A 5 1.06 -18.71 7.59
N PRO A 6 1.65 -19.92 7.68
CA PRO A 6 2.80 -20.34 6.87
C PRO A 6 2.61 -20.19 5.35
N SER A 7 1.37 -20.21 4.87
CA SER A 7 1.04 -19.96 3.46
C SER A 7 1.31 -18.51 3.03
N VAL A 8 1.06 -17.52 3.89
CA VAL A 8 1.26 -16.09 3.60
C VAL A 8 2.76 -15.77 3.48
N MET A 9 3.59 -16.41 4.31
CA MET A 9 5.06 -16.25 4.27
C MET A 9 5.69 -16.77 2.97
N LYS A 10 5.11 -17.80 2.33
CA LYS A 10 5.61 -18.33 1.05
C LYS A 10 5.40 -17.35 -0.10
N PHE A 11 4.28 -16.65 -0.15
CA PHE A 11 3.94 -15.72 -1.25
C PHE A 11 4.75 -14.42 -1.23
N ILE A 12 5.21 -13.96 -0.07
CA ILE A 12 5.91 -12.68 0.10
C ILE A 12 7.40 -12.77 -0.33
N SER A 13 7.94 -13.97 -0.47
CA SER A 13 9.39 -14.20 -0.65
C SER A 13 10.00 -13.88 -2.02
N VAL A 14 9.23 -13.36 -3.00
CA VAL A 14 9.71 -13.23 -4.41
C VAL A 14 9.70 -11.79 -4.96
N LEU A 15 9.35 -10.75 -4.18
CA LEU A 15 9.22 -9.38 -4.73
C LEU A 15 10.39 -8.47 -4.33
N ILE A 16 11.12 -7.99 -5.34
CA ILE A 16 12.26 -7.06 -5.24
C ILE A 16 11.79 -5.66 -4.80
N LYS A 17 12.52 -5.06 -3.85
CA LYS A 17 12.27 -3.72 -3.30
C LYS A 17 12.48 -2.62 -4.34
N VAL A 18 11.42 -1.84 -4.59
CA VAL A 18 11.52 -0.45 -5.06
C VAL A 18 10.50 0.38 -4.27
N GLU A 19 10.96 1.35 -3.47
CA GLU A 19 10.08 2.30 -2.80
C GLU A 19 9.69 3.42 -3.77
N MET A 20 8.40 3.69 -3.94
CA MET A 20 7.87 4.83 -4.70
C MET A 20 6.84 5.65 -3.90
N PRO A 21 6.78 6.99 -4.10
CA PRO A 21 5.94 7.91 -3.30
C PRO A 21 4.44 7.86 -3.63
N GLN A 22 3.58 7.98 -2.61
CA GLN A 22 2.16 7.55 -2.54
C GLN A 22 1.12 8.14 -3.52
N THR A 23 1.39 9.24 -4.24
CA THR A 23 0.33 9.98 -4.97
C THR A 23 0.40 9.95 -6.50
N GLU A 24 1.45 9.39 -7.09
CA GLU A 24 1.57 9.15 -8.56
C GLU A 24 1.36 7.68 -8.95
N LEU A 25 1.06 6.81 -7.98
CA LEU A 25 1.32 5.36 -8.03
C LEU A 25 0.34 4.49 -8.83
N TYR A 26 -0.71 5.06 -9.41
CA TYR A 26 -1.66 4.34 -10.26
C TYR A 26 -1.87 5.06 -11.59
N LEU A 27 -0.84 5.77 -12.06
CA LEU A 27 -0.78 6.25 -13.42
C LEU A 27 -0.43 5.07 -14.33
N PHE A 28 -1.48 4.39 -14.78
CA PHE A 28 -1.37 3.37 -15.79
C PHE A 28 -1.39 4.02 -17.17
N ASP A 29 -0.46 3.61 -18.02
CA ASP A 29 -0.61 3.85 -19.44
C ASP A 29 -1.71 2.94 -19.97
N LYS A 30 -2.83 3.52 -20.41
CA LYS A 30 -4.00 2.76 -20.86
C LYS A 30 -3.70 1.94 -22.11
N ASP A 31 -2.77 2.41 -22.93
CA ASP A 31 -2.41 1.74 -24.18
C ASP A 31 -1.60 0.47 -23.88
N CYS A 32 -0.86 0.46 -22.76
CA CYS A 32 -0.16 -0.71 -22.24
C CYS A 32 -1.09 -1.80 -21.66
N LEU A 33 -2.37 -1.49 -21.43
CA LEU A 33 -3.35 -2.40 -20.83
C LEU A 33 -4.19 -3.17 -21.85
N VAL A 34 -4.01 -2.91 -23.14
CA VAL A 34 -4.82 -3.50 -24.21
C VAL A 34 -3.90 -4.18 -25.21
N LEU A 35 -4.31 -5.35 -25.71
CA LEU A 35 -3.61 -5.98 -26.83
C LEU A 35 -3.54 -5.03 -28.03
N PRO A 36 -2.34 -4.77 -28.58
CA PRO A 36 -2.19 -4.03 -29.82
C PRO A 36 -2.99 -4.69 -30.96
N PRO A 37 -3.61 -3.91 -31.87
CA PRO A 37 -4.45 -4.46 -32.94
C PRO A 37 -3.74 -5.50 -33.81
N THR A 38 -2.46 -5.29 -34.10
CA THR A 38 -1.61 -6.21 -34.87
C THR A 38 -1.44 -7.56 -34.18
N LEU A 39 -1.12 -7.55 -32.87
CA LEU A 39 -1.03 -8.76 -32.05
C LEU A 39 -2.38 -9.47 -31.94
N LYS A 40 -3.47 -8.71 -31.75
CA LYS A 40 -4.82 -9.28 -31.64
C LYS A 40 -5.23 -10.04 -32.91
N GLN A 41 -4.79 -9.60 -34.09
CA GLN A 41 -5.08 -10.28 -35.36
C GLN A 41 -4.21 -11.51 -35.62
N SER A 42 -2.98 -11.53 -35.11
CA SER A 42 -2.05 -12.63 -35.30
C SER A 42 -2.20 -13.75 -34.27
N LEU A 43 -2.75 -13.46 -33.09
CA LEU A 43 -2.86 -14.42 -32.00
C LEU A 43 -4.06 -15.37 -32.17
N PRO A 44 -3.90 -16.66 -31.83
CA PRO A 44 -5.01 -17.58 -31.64
C PRO A 44 -6.09 -17.03 -30.70
N SER A 45 -7.37 -17.32 -31.00
CA SER A 45 -8.51 -16.78 -30.26
C SER A 45 -8.51 -17.17 -28.78
N ASP A 46 -7.97 -18.34 -28.45
CA ASP A 46 -7.88 -18.83 -27.08
C ASP A 46 -6.85 -18.06 -26.25
N ILE A 47 -5.72 -17.64 -26.85
CA ILE A 47 -4.73 -16.76 -26.20
C ILE A 47 -5.32 -15.36 -26.00
N VAL A 48 -6.04 -14.84 -26.99
CA VAL A 48 -6.74 -13.55 -26.85
C VAL A 48 -7.76 -13.60 -25.72
N GLN A 49 -8.51 -14.70 -25.58
CA GLN A 49 -9.46 -14.89 -24.49
C GLN A 49 -8.76 -14.99 -23.13
N ALA A 50 -7.67 -15.76 -23.04
CA ALA A 50 -6.87 -15.89 -21.82
C ALA A 50 -6.31 -14.53 -21.39
N PHE A 51 -5.78 -13.73 -22.33
CA PHE A 51 -5.33 -12.37 -22.04
C PHE A 51 -6.46 -11.51 -21.49
N ASN A 52 -7.65 -11.53 -22.10
CA ASN A 52 -8.78 -10.73 -21.61
C ASN A 52 -9.20 -11.15 -20.19
N ASN A 53 -9.16 -12.45 -19.89
CA ASN A 53 -9.41 -12.97 -18.55
C ASN A 53 -8.35 -12.47 -17.55
N ALA A 54 -7.07 -12.52 -17.92
CA ALA A 54 -5.96 -12.01 -17.12
C ALA A 54 -6.09 -10.50 -16.86
N ARG A 55 -6.40 -9.71 -17.89
CA ARG A 55 -6.67 -8.27 -17.78
C ARG A 55 -7.84 -7.97 -16.84
N TRP A 56 -8.93 -8.75 -16.94
CA TRP A 56 -10.06 -8.61 -16.04
C TRP A 56 -9.66 -8.94 -14.60
N ALA A 57 -8.97 -10.06 -14.38
CA ALA A 57 -8.53 -10.50 -13.06
C ALA A 57 -7.57 -9.49 -12.41
N ALA A 58 -6.63 -8.93 -13.19
CA ALA A 58 -5.75 -7.85 -12.72
C ALA A 58 -6.54 -6.59 -12.33
N SER A 59 -7.51 -6.20 -13.15
CA SER A 59 -8.36 -5.04 -12.86
C SER A 59 -9.17 -5.24 -11.57
N HIS A 60 -9.68 -6.45 -11.37
CA HIS A 60 -10.40 -6.85 -10.17
C HIS A 60 -9.48 -6.83 -8.93
N ALA A 61 -8.28 -7.42 -9.02
CA ALA A 61 -7.26 -7.37 -7.97
C ALA A 61 -6.87 -5.91 -7.62
N LEU A 62 -6.68 -5.07 -8.63
CA LEU A 62 -6.37 -3.65 -8.47
C LEU A 62 -7.49 -2.87 -7.77
N GLN A 63 -8.75 -3.21 -7.98
CA GLN A 63 -9.85 -2.58 -7.26
C GLN A 63 -9.84 -2.99 -5.78
N TYR A 64 -9.60 -4.26 -5.49
CA TYR A 64 -9.52 -4.77 -4.12
C TYR A 64 -8.31 -4.24 -3.36
N ILE A 65 -7.10 -4.21 -3.94
CA ILE A 65 -5.91 -3.70 -3.27
C ILE A 65 -6.09 -2.24 -2.84
N LYS A 66 -6.82 -1.42 -3.63
CA LYS A 66 -7.19 -0.04 -3.25
C LYS A 66 -8.09 0.02 -2.02
N VAL A 67 -8.89 -1.01 -1.75
CA VAL A 67 -9.70 -1.11 -0.52
C VAL A 67 -8.82 -1.51 0.66
N VAL A 68 -7.90 -2.46 0.47
CA VAL A 68 -6.91 -2.86 1.48
C VAL A 68 -6.07 -1.65 1.89
N GLU A 69 -5.52 -0.92 0.94
CA GLU A 69 -4.73 0.30 1.17
C GLU A 69 -5.51 1.39 1.91
N ARG A 70 -6.77 1.63 1.51
CA ARG A 70 -7.63 2.58 2.20
C ARG A 70 -7.86 2.19 3.65
N ASN A 71 -7.90 0.90 3.97
CA ASN A 71 -7.98 0.45 5.36
C ASN A 71 -6.64 0.58 6.07
N TYR A 72 -5.53 0.13 5.45
CA TYR A 72 -4.17 0.28 5.99
C TYR A 72 -3.84 1.71 6.40
N ASN A 73 -4.28 2.70 5.61
CA ASN A 73 -4.07 4.12 5.89
C ASN A 73 -4.88 4.65 7.07
N LYS A 74 -5.84 3.89 7.59
CA LYS A 74 -6.58 4.21 8.82
C LYS A 74 -5.87 3.73 10.09
N ARG A 75 -4.76 3.00 9.98
CA ARG A 75 -4.08 2.36 11.13
C ARG A 75 -3.83 3.30 12.31
N PHE A 76 -3.43 4.54 12.05
CA PHE A 76 -3.21 5.52 13.12
C PHE A 76 -4.53 5.93 13.78
N ASN A 77 -5.57 6.23 12.98
CA ASN A 77 -6.90 6.54 13.51
C ASN A 77 -7.50 5.37 14.32
N ALA A 78 -7.18 4.14 13.91
CA ALA A 78 -7.63 2.91 14.56
C ALA A 78 -6.95 2.64 15.91
N MET A 79 -5.99 3.48 16.33
CA MET A 79 -5.43 3.42 17.68
C MET A 79 -6.36 4.04 18.72
N CYS A 80 -7.38 4.81 18.32
CA CYS A 80 -8.26 5.51 19.25
C CYS A 80 -9.63 4.81 19.39
N PRO A 81 -10.09 4.52 20.61
CA PRO A 81 -11.45 4.05 20.85
C PRO A 81 -12.49 5.07 20.35
N LEU A 82 -13.58 4.59 19.75
CA LEU A 82 -14.67 5.43 19.23
C LEU A 82 -15.83 5.63 20.21
N ASN A 83 -15.68 5.16 21.45
CA ASN A 83 -16.69 5.25 22.50
C ASN A 83 -16.91 6.70 23.01
N ASN A 84 -15.92 7.57 22.86
CA ASN A 84 -16.02 9.00 23.16
C ASN A 84 -15.83 9.82 21.87
N PRO A 85 -16.91 10.41 21.32
CA PRO A 85 -16.85 11.16 20.07
C PRO A 85 -15.89 12.36 20.09
N GLU A 86 -15.83 13.11 21.20
CA GLU A 86 -14.96 14.29 21.30
C GLU A 86 -13.48 13.88 21.24
N LEU A 87 -13.14 12.83 21.99
CA LEU A 87 -11.79 12.29 22.06
C LEU A 87 -11.38 11.70 20.70
N ALA A 88 -12.28 10.95 20.04
CA ALA A 88 -12.06 10.41 18.71
C ALA A 88 -11.86 11.51 17.65
N LEU A 89 -12.68 12.57 17.66
CA LEU A 89 -12.53 13.71 16.75
C LEU A 89 -11.19 14.43 16.95
N ASN A 90 -10.79 14.63 18.22
CA ASN A 90 -9.51 15.22 18.56
C ASN A 90 -8.33 14.37 18.03
N HIS A 91 -8.37 13.05 18.22
CA HIS A 91 -7.35 12.14 17.73
C HIS A 91 -7.28 12.12 16.19
N ILE A 92 -8.42 11.91 15.51
CA ILE A 92 -8.49 11.86 14.04
C ILE A 92 -8.01 13.19 13.42
N GLY A 93 -8.41 14.32 14.01
CA GLY A 93 -7.96 15.64 13.59
C GLY A 93 -6.45 15.81 13.76
N SER A 94 -5.89 15.30 14.86
CA SER A 94 -4.45 15.33 15.13
C SER A 94 -3.65 14.48 14.15
N VAL A 95 -4.06 13.23 13.90
CA VAL A 95 -3.47 12.35 12.89
C VAL A 95 -3.50 12.99 11.51
N SER A 96 -4.65 13.58 11.13
CA SER A 96 -4.81 14.24 9.83
C SER A 96 -3.85 15.43 9.66
N ARG A 97 -3.68 16.26 10.70
CA ARG A 97 -2.73 17.38 10.68
C ARG A 97 -1.28 16.89 10.57
N LEU A 98 -0.92 15.87 11.35
CA LEU A 98 0.42 15.28 11.36
C LEU A 98 0.78 14.70 9.98
N LEU A 99 -0.08 13.86 9.40
CA LEU A 99 0.16 13.27 8.09
C LEU A 99 0.15 14.32 6.97
N GLY A 100 -0.78 15.28 7.02
CA GLY A 100 -0.82 16.38 6.07
C GLY A 100 0.45 17.24 6.10
N ARG A 101 0.99 17.50 7.30
CA ARG A 101 2.25 18.21 7.50
C ARG A 101 3.44 17.41 6.96
N ARG A 102 3.53 16.12 7.29
CA ARG A 102 4.59 15.23 6.80
C ARG A 102 4.64 15.16 5.28
N ASN A 103 3.47 15.04 4.64
CA ASN A 103 3.37 15.01 3.19
C ASN A 103 3.84 16.32 2.54
N ARG A 104 3.51 17.48 3.13
CA ARG A 104 4.01 18.78 2.66
C ARG A 104 5.53 18.88 2.80
N ASN A 105 6.09 18.40 3.91
CA ASN A 105 7.55 18.40 4.07
C ASN A 105 8.22 17.53 3.00
N ASN A 106 7.74 16.31 2.80
CA ASN A 106 8.32 15.38 1.81
C ASN A 106 8.21 15.89 0.37
N THR A 107 7.12 16.57 0.02
CA THR A 107 6.94 17.18 -1.31
C THR A 107 7.79 18.43 -1.51
N ASN A 108 8.02 19.22 -0.46
CA ASN A 108 8.90 20.39 -0.51
C ASN A 108 10.39 20.01 -0.63
N PHE A 109 10.82 18.85 -0.11
CA PHE A 109 12.18 18.34 -0.35
C PHE A 109 12.44 18.05 -1.83
N SER A 110 11.43 17.59 -2.57
CA SER A 110 11.53 17.34 -4.02
C SER A 110 11.65 18.63 -4.85
N ASN A 111 11.12 19.74 -4.34
CA ASN A 111 11.06 21.05 -4.99
C ASN A 111 11.81 22.11 -4.17
N PHE A 112 12.94 21.74 -3.56
CA PHE A 112 13.66 22.57 -2.61
C PHE A 112 14.15 23.88 -3.25
N ASP A 113 13.52 24.98 -2.90
CA ASP A 113 14.05 26.33 -3.12
C ASP A 113 14.83 26.74 -1.85
N PRO A 114 16.17 26.89 -1.91
CA PRO A 114 17.01 27.23 -0.75
C PRO A 114 16.72 28.62 -0.16
N THR A 115 15.91 29.44 -0.84
CA THR A 115 15.56 30.80 -0.39
C THR A 115 14.28 30.84 0.46
N LEU A 116 13.50 29.75 0.51
CA LEU A 116 12.30 29.67 1.33
C LEU A 116 12.63 29.22 2.76
N ALA A 117 12.13 29.97 3.74
CA ALA A 117 12.21 29.55 5.14
C ALA A 117 11.56 28.17 5.32
N PRO A 118 12.13 27.27 6.15
CA PRO A 118 11.50 26.01 6.49
C PRO A 118 10.08 26.27 6.98
N ALA A 119 9.10 25.53 6.44
CA ALA A 119 7.73 25.72 6.83
C ALA A 119 7.59 25.53 8.36
N ALA A 120 6.74 26.29 9.03
CA ALA A 120 6.61 26.23 10.49
C ALA A 120 6.07 24.87 10.96
N LYS A 121 6.65 24.31 12.04
CA LYS A 121 6.14 23.11 12.71
C LYS A 121 4.76 23.37 13.36
N LEU A 122 4.04 22.30 13.67
CA LEU A 122 2.74 22.37 14.32
C LEU A 122 2.88 22.73 15.80
N ASP A 123 1.95 23.53 16.31
CA ASP A 123 1.88 23.85 17.74
C ASP A 123 1.41 22.64 18.56
N PRO A 124 2.09 22.26 19.67
CA PRO A 124 1.72 21.15 20.55
C PRO A 124 0.25 21.14 21.00
N SER A 125 -0.31 22.30 21.32
CA SER A 125 -1.67 22.43 21.86
C SER A 125 -2.75 21.98 20.87
N THR A 126 -2.41 21.93 19.58
CA THR A 126 -3.29 21.49 18.50
C THR A 126 -3.28 19.97 18.28
N ILE A 127 -2.37 19.25 18.95
CA ILE A 127 -2.17 17.81 18.82
C ILE A 127 -2.64 17.11 20.09
N LYS A 128 -3.76 16.41 19.96
CA LYS A 128 -4.42 15.65 21.02
C LYS A 128 -4.56 14.21 20.58
N LEU A 129 -3.59 13.38 20.92
CA LEU A 129 -3.57 11.97 20.58
C LEU A 129 -4.10 11.15 21.75
N THR A 130 -4.95 10.18 21.45
CA THR A 130 -5.25 9.07 22.36
C THR A 130 -5.00 7.76 21.65
N VAL A 131 -4.32 6.85 22.33
CA VAL A 131 -3.90 5.57 21.77
C VAL A 131 -4.24 4.46 22.75
N ASP A 132 -4.77 3.36 22.23
CA ASP A 132 -5.22 2.19 22.97
C ASP A 132 -4.85 0.93 22.18
N GLN A 133 -4.02 0.08 22.77
CA GLN A 133 -3.50 -1.12 22.11
C GLN A 133 -4.64 -2.10 21.77
N ARG A 134 -5.60 -2.25 22.68
CA ARG A 134 -6.71 -3.19 22.47
C ARG A 134 -7.55 -2.81 21.24
N THR A 135 -7.84 -1.52 21.08
CA THR A 135 -8.56 -1.00 19.92
C THR A 135 -7.76 -1.24 18.64
N TYR A 136 -6.46 -1.02 18.67
CA TYR A 136 -5.59 -1.32 17.53
C TYR A 136 -5.57 -2.82 17.20
N ASP A 137 -5.49 -3.70 18.19
CA ASP A 137 -5.50 -5.15 18.00
C ASP A 137 -6.82 -5.65 17.39
N GLU A 138 -7.96 -5.06 17.79
CA GLU A 138 -9.27 -5.36 17.20
C GLU A 138 -9.35 -4.92 15.73
N TYR A 139 -8.79 -3.76 15.41
CA TYR A 139 -8.63 -3.31 14.02
C TYR A 139 -7.68 -4.24 13.24
N ALA A 140 -6.55 -4.63 13.85
CA ALA A 140 -5.53 -5.45 13.22
C ALA A 140 -6.09 -6.81 12.78
N LYS A 141 -6.91 -7.46 13.63
CA LYS A 141 -7.61 -8.70 13.28
C LYS A 141 -8.47 -8.55 12.02
N LYS A 142 -9.32 -7.52 11.97
CA LYS A 142 -10.19 -7.25 10.82
C LYS A 142 -9.38 -6.90 9.57
N TYR A 143 -8.27 -6.19 9.72
CA TYR A 143 -7.38 -5.85 8.62
C TYR A 143 -6.69 -7.10 8.06
N ILE A 144 -6.23 -8.00 8.93
CA ILE A 144 -5.62 -9.27 8.52
C ILE A 144 -6.63 -10.11 7.72
N GLU A 145 -7.86 -10.26 8.20
CA GLU A 145 -8.92 -10.96 7.46
C GLU A 145 -9.18 -10.33 6.08
N LEU A 146 -9.18 -8.99 5.99
CA LEU A 146 -9.34 -8.29 4.72
C LEU A 146 -8.16 -8.55 3.76
N LEU A 147 -6.92 -8.55 4.27
CA LEU A 147 -5.73 -8.81 3.48
C LEU A 147 -5.67 -10.28 3.02
N GLU A 148 -5.99 -11.22 3.90
CA GLU A 148 -6.08 -12.65 3.57
C GLU A 148 -7.14 -12.89 2.50
N GLY A 149 -8.33 -12.32 2.65
CA GLY A 149 -9.39 -12.44 1.64
C GLY A 149 -8.99 -11.87 0.27
N PHE A 150 -8.18 -10.81 0.24
CA PHE A 150 -7.61 -10.29 -1.01
C PHE A 150 -6.57 -11.26 -1.62
N LEU A 151 -5.67 -11.80 -0.80
CA LEU A 151 -4.61 -12.72 -1.25
C LEU A 151 -5.18 -14.04 -1.77
N GLU A 152 -6.17 -14.61 -1.08
CA GLU A 152 -6.75 -15.92 -1.40
C GLU A 152 -7.68 -15.91 -2.61
N ASN A 153 -8.20 -14.74 -3.00
CA ASN A 153 -9.20 -14.65 -4.06
C ASN A 153 -8.78 -13.68 -5.17
N PRO A 154 -8.96 -12.34 -5.10
CA PRO A 154 -8.59 -11.44 -6.20
C PRO A 154 -7.15 -11.62 -6.69
N TYR A 155 -6.18 -11.73 -5.79
CA TYR A 155 -4.78 -11.88 -6.17
C TYR A 155 -4.47 -13.26 -6.74
N ARG A 156 -4.99 -14.34 -6.12
CA ARG A 156 -4.85 -15.69 -6.65
C ARG A 156 -5.47 -15.84 -8.05
N LEU A 157 -6.67 -15.29 -8.28
CA LEU A 157 -7.31 -15.27 -9.60
C LEU A 157 -6.43 -14.60 -10.66
N TRP A 158 -5.77 -13.50 -10.29
CA TRP A 158 -4.81 -12.85 -11.18
C TRP A 158 -3.61 -13.76 -11.48
N LEU A 159 -3.00 -14.39 -10.47
CA LEU A 159 -1.86 -15.30 -10.67
C LEU A 159 -2.24 -16.50 -11.54
N GLU A 160 -3.41 -17.09 -11.33
CA GLU A 160 -3.92 -18.21 -12.12
C GLU A 160 -4.17 -17.79 -13.58
N ALA A 161 -4.79 -16.63 -13.79
CA ALA A 161 -5.04 -16.12 -15.14
C ALA A 161 -3.75 -15.74 -15.87
N LYS A 162 -2.76 -15.17 -15.16
CA LYS A 162 -1.42 -14.90 -15.68
C LYS A 162 -0.74 -16.20 -16.12
N ALA A 163 -0.76 -17.22 -15.27
CA ALA A 163 -0.17 -18.53 -15.58
C ALA A 163 -0.87 -19.25 -16.75
N ASP A 164 -2.20 -19.11 -16.88
CA ASP A 164 -2.94 -19.65 -18.03
C ASP A 164 -2.50 -19.01 -19.35
N VAL A 165 -2.31 -17.68 -19.38
CA VAL A 165 -1.76 -16.98 -20.55
C VAL A 165 -0.37 -17.50 -20.91
N GLU A 166 0.53 -17.54 -19.93
CA GLU A 166 1.92 -17.99 -20.12
C GLU A 166 1.97 -19.44 -20.61
N SER A 167 1.14 -20.31 -20.04
CA SER A 167 1.01 -21.71 -20.46
C SER A 167 0.52 -21.85 -21.90
N ARG A 168 -0.52 -21.10 -22.30
CA ARG A 168 -1.05 -21.16 -23.67
C ARG A 168 -0.04 -20.64 -24.69
N VAL A 169 0.66 -19.56 -24.38
CA VAL A 169 1.72 -19.02 -25.24
C VAL A 169 2.88 -20.00 -25.38
N ALA A 170 3.31 -20.63 -24.28
CA ALA A 170 4.38 -21.63 -24.31
C ALA A 170 4.02 -22.86 -25.16
N ASN A 171 2.74 -23.22 -25.22
CA ASN A 171 2.23 -24.31 -26.05
C ASN A 171 1.80 -23.84 -27.46
N ALA A 172 1.91 -22.54 -27.77
CA ALA A 172 1.60 -22.01 -29.07
C ALA A 172 2.79 -22.21 -30.02
N ASN A 173 2.51 -22.62 -31.25
CA ASN A 173 3.52 -22.72 -32.31
C ASN A 173 3.83 -21.34 -32.90
N PHE A 174 4.35 -20.42 -32.08
CA PHE A 174 4.76 -19.09 -32.56
C PHE A 174 6.03 -19.20 -33.38
N ASP A 175 6.08 -18.45 -34.49
CA ASP A 175 7.35 -18.14 -35.11
C ASP A 175 8.15 -17.13 -34.26
N GLU A 176 9.43 -16.96 -34.57
CA GLU A 176 10.34 -16.09 -33.82
C GLU A 176 9.84 -14.63 -33.76
N MET A 177 9.22 -14.16 -34.85
CA MET A 177 8.72 -12.79 -34.94
C MET A 177 7.48 -12.60 -34.08
N GLN A 178 6.53 -13.55 -34.13
CA GLN A 178 5.32 -13.57 -33.29
C GLN A 178 5.68 -13.60 -31.81
N TYR A 179 6.62 -14.48 -31.43
CA TYR A 179 7.09 -14.56 -30.05
C TYR A 179 7.76 -13.26 -29.60
N SER A 180 8.59 -12.65 -30.45
CA SER A 180 9.23 -11.36 -30.15
C SER A 180 8.22 -10.24 -29.89
N TYR A 181 7.18 -10.12 -30.73
CA TYR A 181 6.12 -9.15 -30.53
C TYR A 181 5.32 -9.42 -29.27
N TRP A 182 4.98 -10.69 -29.00
CA TRP A 182 4.29 -11.09 -27.78
C TRP A 182 5.11 -10.73 -26.54
N HIS A 183 6.38 -11.15 -26.46
CA HIS A 183 7.27 -10.88 -25.34
C HIS A 183 7.41 -9.37 -25.07
N ARG A 184 7.60 -8.56 -26.12
CA ARG A 184 7.67 -7.11 -25.99
C ARG A 184 6.40 -6.51 -25.38
N PHE A 185 5.23 -7.02 -25.76
CA PHE A 185 3.98 -6.56 -25.20
C PHE A 185 3.75 -7.12 -23.78
N TRP A 186 3.80 -8.43 -23.59
CA TRP A 186 3.47 -9.09 -22.34
C TRP A 186 4.45 -8.72 -21.23
N ASP A 187 5.74 -8.99 -21.41
CA ASP A 187 6.74 -8.87 -20.35
C ASP A 187 7.20 -7.43 -20.14
N LEU A 188 7.43 -6.71 -21.25
CA LEU A 188 8.03 -5.37 -21.19
C LEU A 188 7.01 -4.22 -21.15
N THR A 189 5.72 -4.51 -21.36
CA THR A 189 4.67 -3.48 -21.41
C THR A 189 3.57 -3.78 -20.39
N PHE A 190 2.81 -4.86 -20.58
CA PHE A 190 1.65 -5.18 -19.75
C PHE A 190 2.03 -5.56 -18.32
N LEU A 191 2.99 -6.47 -18.14
CA LEU A 191 3.43 -6.91 -16.81
C LEU A 191 4.18 -5.81 -16.05
N VAL A 192 4.89 -4.91 -16.74
CA VAL A 192 5.49 -3.71 -16.12
C VAL A 192 4.41 -2.82 -15.49
N GLU A 193 3.28 -2.64 -16.17
CA GLU A 193 2.15 -1.92 -15.60
C GLU A 193 1.57 -2.67 -14.37
N MET A 194 1.48 -4.00 -14.43
CA MET A 194 0.96 -4.79 -13.28
C MET A 194 1.90 -4.73 -12.08
N GLN A 195 3.22 -4.70 -12.32
CA GLN A 195 4.22 -4.60 -11.27
C GLN A 195 4.06 -3.34 -10.41
N LYS A 196 3.53 -2.24 -10.97
CA LYS A 196 3.27 -0.99 -10.22
C LYS A 196 2.37 -1.21 -9.01
N TRP A 197 1.39 -2.12 -9.11
CA TRP A 197 0.51 -2.42 -7.99
C TRP A 197 0.94 -3.70 -7.24
N GLU A 198 1.50 -4.70 -7.92
CA GLU A 198 2.01 -5.92 -7.26
C GLU A 198 3.18 -5.62 -6.32
N GLY A 199 4.08 -4.71 -6.70
CA GLY A 199 5.21 -4.31 -5.85
C GLY A 199 4.79 -3.67 -4.53
N ARG A 200 3.52 -3.27 -4.38
CA ARG A 200 3.00 -2.62 -3.18
C ARG A 200 2.54 -3.61 -2.12
N LEU A 201 2.41 -4.89 -2.46
CA LEU A 201 1.90 -5.93 -1.56
C LEU A 201 2.68 -6.01 -0.24
N GLN A 202 4.01 -5.87 -0.30
CA GLN A 202 4.85 -5.89 0.89
C GLN A 202 4.53 -4.72 1.84
N GLY A 203 4.19 -3.55 1.31
CA GLY A 203 3.82 -2.37 2.09
C GLY A 203 2.46 -2.48 2.77
N LEU A 204 1.69 -3.53 2.50
CA LEU A 204 0.38 -3.79 3.13
C LEU A 204 0.49 -4.66 4.39
N ILE A 205 1.68 -5.14 4.72
CA ILE A 205 1.93 -5.83 5.98
C ILE A 205 1.68 -4.85 7.11
N LEU A 206 0.74 -5.19 7.99
CA LEU A 206 0.36 -4.32 9.09
C LEU A 206 1.49 -4.30 10.13
N PRO A 207 1.94 -3.12 10.59
CA PRO A 207 2.93 -3.02 11.65
C PRO A 207 2.38 -3.55 12.97
N SER A 208 3.27 -4.07 13.83
CA SER A 208 2.95 -4.36 15.22
C SER A 208 2.54 -3.10 15.98
N TRP A 209 1.99 -3.27 17.18
CA TRP A 209 1.66 -2.15 18.05
C TRP A 209 2.88 -1.25 18.34
N GLU A 210 4.03 -1.86 18.65
CA GLU A 210 5.28 -1.16 18.94
C GLU A 210 5.79 -0.41 17.71
N GLU A 211 5.72 -1.04 16.53
CA GLU A 211 6.13 -0.44 15.26
C GLU A 211 5.25 0.76 14.89
N VAL A 212 3.92 0.65 15.02
CA VAL A 212 3.01 1.77 14.72
C VAL A 212 3.16 2.91 15.74
N MET A 213 3.44 2.60 17.01
CA MET A 213 3.74 3.60 18.03
C MET A 213 5.06 4.33 17.75
N ASP A 214 6.12 3.63 17.34
CA ASP A 214 7.39 4.28 16.97
C ASP A 214 7.24 5.13 15.70
N ASP A 215 6.47 4.67 14.72
CA ASP A 215 6.13 5.47 13.54
C ASP A 215 5.36 6.73 13.92
N LEU A 216 4.35 6.63 14.79
CA LEU A 216 3.61 7.78 15.31
C LEU A 216 4.53 8.75 16.05
N ARG A 217 5.43 8.23 16.89
CA ARG A 217 6.46 9.01 17.60
C ARG A 217 7.35 9.77 16.61
N ARG A 218 7.84 9.11 15.57
CA ARG A 218 8.70 9.71 14.54
C ARG A 218 7.97 10.84 13.81
N ILE A 219 6.71 10.62 13.45
CA ILE A 219 5.86 11.65 12.81
C ILE A 219 5.72 12.88 13.72
N VAL A 220 5.48 12.69 15.02
CA VAL A 220 5.36 13.79 15.98
C VAL A 220 6.68 14.57 16.12
N LEU A 221 7.82 13.88 16.23
CA LEU A 221 9.15 14.51 16.28
C LEU A 221 9.47 15.36 15.04
N GLU A 222 9.10 14.84 13.86
CA GLU A 222 9.27 15.52 12.58
C GLU A 222 8.36 16.76 12.46
N CYS A 223 7.10 16.67 12.91
CA CYS A 223 6.05 17.62 12.54
C CYS A 223 5.71 18.67 13.61
N VAL A 224 5.98 18.42 14.89
CA VAL A 224 5.49 19.24 16.01
C VAL A 224 6.65 20.00 16.65
N ASP A 225 6.41 21.27 17.00
CA ASP A 225 7.36 22.05 17.81
C ASP A 225 7.36 21.53 19.24
N SER A 226 8.48 21.52 19.96
CA SER A 226 8.55 20.99 21.34
C SER A 226 7.81 19.64 21.55
N PRO A 227 8.11 18.60 20.75
CA PRO A 227 7.28 17.38 20.63
C PRO A 227 7.17 16.54 21.90
N HIS A 228 8.08 16.73 22.86
CA HIS A 228 8.14 15.96 24.11
C HIS A 228 6.87 16.10 24.96
N SER A 229 6.22 17.26 24.97
CA SER A 229 4.97 17.48 25.73
C SER A 229 3.83 16.61 25.22
N VAL A 230 3.69 16.49 23.90
CA VAL A 230 2.69 15.64 23.23
C VAL A 230 2.98 14.17 23.45
N LEU A 231 4.25 13.76 23.28
CA LEU A 231 4.65 12.37 23.44
C LEU A 231 4.47 11.90 24.88
N LYS A 232 4.88 12.71 25.87
CA LYS A 232 4.68 12.39 27.27
C LYS A 232 3.21 12.13 27.59
N ASP A 233 2.31 13.04 27.23
CA ASP A 233 0.87 12.86 27.47
C ASP A 233 0.30 11.63 26.74
N THR A 234 0.79 11.32 25.54
CA THR A 234 0.34 10.17 24.75
C THR A 234 0.79 8.84 25.38
N TYR A 235 2.05 8.72 25.80
CA TYR A 235 2.62 7.50 26.36
C TYR A 235 2.16 7.25 27.81
N ASP A 236 2.04 8.31 28.62
CA ASP A 236 1.52 8.22 29.99
C ASP A 236 0.10 7.63 30.00
N ARG A 237 -0.71 7.95 28.98
CA ARG A 237 -2.07 7.41 28.81
C ARG A 237 -2.11 6.01 28.19
N SER A 238 -1.07 5.60 27.47
CA SER A 238 -1.03 4.30 26.78
C SER A 238 -0.50 3.16 27.64
N GLY A 239 -0.02 3.45 28.86
CA GLY A 239 0.57 2.44 29.74
C GLY A 239 1.94 1.89 29.29
N ILE A 240 2.57 2.51 28.29
CA ILE A 240 3.91 2.14 27.80
C ILE A 240 4.92 3.03 28.50
N LEU A 241 5.93 2.43 29.15
CA LEU A 241 7.03 3.17 29.75
C LEU A 241 7.75 4.00 28.68
N TRP A 242 7.61 5.33 28.78
CA TRP A 242 8.40 6.28 28.01
C TRP A 242 9.88 6.06 28.33
N LYS A 243 10.66 5.61 27.35
CA LYS A 243 12.13 5.57 27.45
C LYS A 243 12.67 6.75 26.68
N GLU A 244 13.10 7.77 27.40
CA GLU A 244 13.96 8.82 26.83
C GLU A 244 15.22 8.14 26.28
N LYS A 245 15.42 8.22 24.97
CA LYS A 245 16.70 8.02 24.32
C LYS A 245 17.10 9.33 23.69
#